data_AF-A0A8B7DVR7-F1
#
_entry.id   AF-A0A8B7DVR7-F1
#
_cell.length_a   1.000
_cell.length_b   1.000
_cell.length_c   1.000
_cell.angle_alpha   90.00
_cell.angle_beta   90.00
_cell.angle_gamma   90.00
#
_symmetry.space_group_name_H-M   'P 1'
#
loop_
_entity.id
_entity.type
_entity.pdbx_description
1 polymer ?
#
loop_
_entity_poly.entity_id
_entity_poly.type
_entity_poly.pdbx_seq_one_letter_code
_entity_poly.pdbx_strand_id
1 'polypeptide(L)'
;MKIYSARGLPKKFAKGESFCSYKFYMQNEATLTSAVKNTINPDFNHQKIFTFNPITKSFIDYLMKSPLVIDVWGKQNVQVKNDNVNVSTRQLMNQDKVSSGHIMQNTADDERYKLLCEINTYKRRAERMNKKLTRINEYVKERKAANQTTLEVNMKLKHLLLHMLYIYTYILLYLPHHYCRVTTVEEVKFLLAKGNQFIMVI
;
A
#
# COMPACT_ATOMS: atom_id res chain seq x y z
N MET A 1 17.31 -30.72 -4.96
CA MET A 1 16.68 -29.47 -5.43
C MET A 1 17.63 -28.73 -6.33
N LYS A 2 17.24 -28.43 -7.56
CA LYS A 2 18.08 -27.74 -8.55
C LYS A 2 17.29 -26.59 -9.17
N ILE A 3 17.85 -25.38 -9.14
CA ILE A 3 17.27 -24.16 -9.70
C ILE A 3 18.28 -23.60 -10.70
N TYR A 4 17.96 -23.73 -11.99
CA TYR A 4 18.85 -23.32 -13.07
C TYR A 4 18.81 -21.80 -13.28
N SER A 5 17.65 -21.29 -13.67
CA SER A 5 17.49 -19.89 -14.08
C SER A 5 16.05 -19.42 -13.91
N ALA A 6 15.87 -18.11 -13.89
CA ALA A 6 14.57 -17.47 -14.09
C ALA A 6 14.66 -16.55 -15.31
N ARG A 7 13.59 -16.47 -16.09
CA ARG A 7 13.53 -15.65 -17.31
C ARG A 7 12.29 -14.76 -17.30
N GLY A 8 12.41 -13.60 -17.93
CA GLY A 8 11.28 -12.67 -18.08
C GLY A 8 10.90 -11.93 -16.80
N LEU A 9 11.85 -11.69 -15.89
CA LEU A 9 11.56 -10.89 -14.70
C LEU A 9 11.18 -9.45 -15.10
N PRO A 10 10.27 -8.78 -14.35
CA PRO A 10 9.88 -7.41 -14.63
C PRO A 10 11.09 -6.46 -14.69
N LYS A 11 11.09 -5.54 -15.66
CA LYS A 11 12.20 -4.57 -15.92
C LYS A 11 12.64 -3.76 -14.68
N LYS A 12 11.78 -3.60 -13.67
CA LYS A 12 12.11 -2.95 -12.39
C LYS A 12 13.26 -3.64 -11.63
N PHE A 13 13.51 -4.93 -11.90
CA PHE A 13 14.60 -5.69 -11.31
C PHE A 13 15.84 -5.78 -12.21
N ALA A 14 15.78 -5.24 -13.44
CA ALA A 14 16.87 -5.33 -14.42
C ALA A 14 18.18 -4.73 -13.93
N LYS A 15 18.12 -3.65 -13.14
CA LYS A 15 19.29 -2.98 -12.54
C LYS A 15 19.55 -3.40 -11.07
N GLY A 16 18.75 -4.35 -10.59
CA GLY A 16 18.68 -4.78 -9.21
C GLY A 16 19.42 -6.09 -8.97
N GLU A 17 19.04 -6.75 -7.88
CA GLU A 17 19.52 -8.08 -7.52
C GLU A 17 18.34 -9.03 -7.46
N SER A 18 18.49 -10.25 -7.97
CA SER A 18 17.45 -11.29 -7.91
C SER A 18 18.00 -12.52 -7.21
N PHE A 19 17.18 -13.18 -6.39
CA PHE A 19 17.51 -14.43 -5.70
C PHE A 19 16.24 -15.26 -5.47
N CYS A 20 16.40 -16.56 -5.27
CA CYS A 20 15.30 -17.45 -4.94
C CYS A 20 15.35 -17.83 -3.46
N SER A 21 14.18 -17.98 -2.86
CA SER A 21 13.99 -18.47 -1.50
C SER A 21 13.03 -19.65 -1.53
N TYR A 22 13.34 -20.71 -0.78
CA TYR A 22 12.43 -21.84 -0.63
C TYR A 22 12.60 -22.48 0.74
N LYS A 23 11.51 -23.06 1.23
CA LYS A 23 11.46 -23.76 2.50
C LYS A 23 11.13 -25.22 2.24
N PHE A 24 12.05 -26.11 2.60
CA PHE A 24 11.84 -27.54 2.45
C PHE A 24 11.56 -28.18 3.82
N TYR A 25 10.67 -29.17 3.85
CA TYR A 25 10.27 -30.00 4.98
C TYR A 25 10.92 -29.69 6.36
N MET A 26 10.12 -29.18 7.30
CA MET A 26 10.50 -28.90 8.70
C MET A 26 11.73 -27.99 8.92
N GLN A 27 12.25 -27.32 7.89
CA GLN A 27 13.24 -26.27 8.11
C GLN A 27 12.61 -25.08 8.84
N ASN A 28 13.31 -24.49 9.81
CA ASN A 28 12.83 -23.25 10.43
C ASN A 28 13.08 -22.05 9.52
N GLU A 29 14.25 -22.02 8.88
CA GLU A 29 14.70 -20.93 8.02
C GLU A 29 14.61 -21.30 6.54
N ALA A 30 14.29 -20.30 5.70
CA ALA A 30 14.25 -20.50 4.27
C ALA A 30 15.67 -20.56 3.69
N THR A 31 15.91 -21.52 2.79
CA THR A 31 17.17 -21.58 2.05
C THR A 31 17.16 -20.53 0.95
N LEU A 32 18.18 -19.69 0.91
CA LEU A 32 18.39 -18.66 -0.12
C LEU A 32 19.42 -19.12 -1.15
N THR A 33 19.22 -18.76 -2.42
CA THR A 33 20.23 -18.93 -3.48
C THR A 33 21.19 -17.75 -3.52
N SER A 34 22.26 -17.88 -4.31
CA SER A 34 23.12 -16.74 -4.65
C SER A 34 22.31 -15.62 -5.33
N ALA A 35 22.62 -14.38 -4.97
CA ALA A 35 22.03 -13.21 -5.58
C ALA A 35 22.73 -12.88 -6.90
N VAL A 36 21.97 -12.77 -7.98
CA VAL A 36 22.45 -12.41 -9.32
C VAL A 36 22.03 -10.98 -9.62
N LYS A 37 22.96 -10.15 -10.07
CA LYS A 37 22.74 -8.71 -10.27
C LYS A 37 22.55 -8.36 -11.75
N ASN A 38 21.92 -7.20 -11.98
CA ASN A 38 21.91 -6.51 -13.27
C ASN A 38 21.34 -7.31 -14.45
N THR A 39 20.36 -8.18 -14.20
CA THR A 39 19.72 -8.97 -15.26
C THR A 39 18.26 -9.25 -14.95
N ILE A 40 17.44 -9.26 -16.00
CA ILE A 40 16.04 -9.76 -15.97
C ILE A 40 15.96 -11.28 -16.12
N ASN A 41 17.09 -11.89 -16.48
CA ASN A 41 17.24 -13.29 -16.80
C ASN A 41 18.39 -13.86 -15.95
N PRO A 42 18.24 -13.98 -14.61
CA PRO A 42 19.29 -14.51 -13.76
C PRO A 42 19.50 -16.01 -13.96
N ASP A 43 20.76 -16.42 -13.98
CA ASP A 43 21.19 -17.82 -13.95
C ASP A 43 21.74 -18.13 -12.55
N PHE A 44 20.98 -18.88 -11.77
CA PHE A 44 21.30 -19.18 -10.36
C PHE A 44 22.23 -20.38 -10.21
N ASN A 45 22.13 -21.36 -11.11
CA ASN A 45 22.89 -22.62 -11.07
C ASN A 45 22.95 -23.27 -9.67
N HIS A 46 21.86 -23.16 -8.91
CA HIS A 46 21.80 -23.58 -7.52
C HIS A 46 21.44 -25.07 -7.43
N GLN A 47 22.22 -25.84 -6.68
CA GLN A 47 21.95 -27.24 -6.40
C GLN A 47 22.12 -27.53 -4.91
N LYS A 48 21.09 -28.10 -4.29
CA LYS A 48 21.13 -28.57 -2.90
C LYS A 48 20.55 -29.97 -2.81
N ILE A 49 21.32 -30.89 -2.23
CA ILE A 49 20.89 -32.26 -1.98
C ILE A 49 20.42 -32.33 -0.53
N PHE A 50 19.28 -32.96 -0.32
CA PHE A 50 18.74 -33.21 1.02
C PHE A 50 18.70 -34.71 1.24
N THR A 51 19.30 -35.16 2.34
CA THR A 51 19.33 -36.57 2.73
C THR A 51 18.55 -36.71 4.03
N PHE A 52 17.54 -37.57 4.05
CA PHE A 52 16.74 -37.86 5.23
C PHE A 52 16.76 -39.36 5.50
N ASN A 53 17.32 -39.75 6.64
CA ASN A 53 17.27 -41.11 7.17
C ASN A 53 17.07 -41.02 8.69
N PRO A 54 16.02 -41.62 9.28
CA PRO A 54 14.96 -42.42 8.65
C PRO A 54 13.86 -41.58 7.98
N ILE A 55 13.10 -42.20 7.08
CA ILE A 55 11.95 -41.60 6.40
C ILE A 55 10.71 -41.72 7.30
N THR A 56 10.16 -40.59 7.74
CA THR A 56 8.98 -40.54 8.62
C THR A 56 7.67 -40.51 7.80
N LYS A 57 6.58 -41.02 8.37
CA LYS A 57 5.26 -40.98 7.73
C LYS A 57 4.81 -39.54 7.39
N SER A 58 5.11 -38.59 8.27
CA SER A 58 4.87 -37.16 8.04
C SER A 58 5.63 -36.60 6.84
N PHE A 59 6.82 -37.13 6.52
CA PHE A 59 7.57 -36.73 5.34
C PHE A 59 6.90 -37.23 4.05
N ILE A 60 6.43 -38.48 4.07
CA ILE A 60 5.69 -39.06 2.95
C ILE A 60 4.38 -38.26 2.74
N ASP A 61 3.64 -37.99 3.81
CA ASP A 61 2.44 -37.16 3.77
C ASP A 61 2.72 -35.76 3.20
N TYR A 62 3.83 -35.13 3.59
CA TYR A 62 4.24 -33.83 3.08
C TYR A 62 4.53 -33.87 1.58
N LEU A 63 5.27 -34.87 1.09
CA LEU A 63 5.57 -35.02 -0.33
C LEU A 63 4.32 -35.26 -1.18
N MET A 64 3.30 -35.95 -0.63
CA MET A 64 2.06 -36.25 -1.34
C MET A 64 1.06 -35.09 -1.34
N LYS A 65 1.00 -34.32 -0.24
CA LYS A 65 -0.05 -33.30 -0.03
C LYS A 65 0.43 -31.87 -0.25
N SER A 66 1.71 -31.58 0.00
CA SER A 66 2.24 -30.23 -0.07
C SER A 66 3.02 -29.99 -1.37
N PRO A 67 2.66 -28.98 -2.17
CA PRO A 67 3.53 -28.52 -3.23
C PRO A 67 4.76 -27.82 -2.64
N LEU A 68 5.88 -27.90 -3.37
CA LEU A 68 7.09 -27.14 -3.05
C LEU A 68 6.98 -25.75 -3.68
N VAL A 69 6.95 -24.72 -2.83
CA VAL A 69 6.87 -23.32 -3.27
C VAL A 69 8.28 -22.73 -3.31
N ILE A 70 8.62 -22.10 -4.44
CA ILE A 70 9.87 -21.37 -4.65
C ILE A 70 9.50 -19.92 -4.93
N ASP A 71 9.91 -19.03 -4.03
CA ASP A 71 9.67 -17.61 -4.18
C ASP A 71 10.87 -16.95 -4.87
N VAL A 72 10.60 -16.19 -5.92
CA VAL A 72 11.62 -15.37 -6.59
C VAL A 72 11.54 -13.96 -6.04
N TRP A 73 12.62 -13.54 -5.40
CA TRP A 73 12.77 -12.22 -4.81
C TRP A 73 13.66 -11.33 -5.67
N GLY A 74 13.36 -10.04 -5.66
CA GLY A 74 14.14 -9.03 -6.37
C GLY A 74 14.27 -7.76 -5.54
N LYS A 75 15.49 -7.26 -5.38
CA LYS A 75 15.79 -5.94 -4.85
C LYS A 75 15.84 -4.95 -6.00
N GLN A 76 14.98 -3.94 -5.98
CA GLN A 76 15.02 -2.88 -6.98
C GLN A 76 16.16 -1.93 -6.65
N ASN A 77 17.04 -1.68 -7.63
CA ASN A 77 17.98 -0.58 -7.54
C ASN A 77 17.23 0.68 -7.93
N VAL A 78 16.59 1.30 -6.93
CA VAL A 78 16.14 2.67 -7.04
C VAL A 78 17.44 3.47 -7.09
N GLN A 79 17.94 3.73 -8.30
CA GLN A 79 18.80 4.88 -8.48
C GLN A 79 17.92 6.06 -8.06
N VAL A 80 18.12 6.51 -6.83
CA VAL A 80 17.80 7.86 -6.43
C VAL A 80 18.54 8.68 -7.47
N LYS A 81 17.84 9.12 -8.51
CA LYS A 81 18.35 10.22 -9.29
C LYS A 81 18.63 11.27 -8.24
N ASN A 82 19.88 11.70 -8.12
CA ASN A 82 20.24 12.89 -7.38
C ASN A 82 19.67 14.12 -8.13
N ASP A 83 18.37 14.09 -8.44
CA ASP A 83 17.60 15.24 -8.84
C ASP A 83 17.36 15.99 -7.52
N ASN A 84 18.37 16.74 -7.08
CA ASN A 84 18.28 17.78 -6.04
C ASN A 84 17.56 17.38 -4.73
N VAL A 85 17.95 16.26 -4.12
CA VAL A 85 17.48 15.85 -2.80
C VAL A 85 18.19 16.66 -1.71
N ASN A 86 17.81 17.94 -1.60
CA ASN A 86 17.84 18.74 -0.38
C ASN A 86 17.19 20.12 -0.57
N VAL A 87 16.41 20.31 -1.64
CA VAL A 87 15.65 21.53 -1.83
C VAL A 87 14.25 21.27 -1.31
N SER A 88 13.92 21.88 -0.17
CA SER A 88 12.57 21.88 0.38
C SER A 88 11.58 22.30 -0.70
N THR A 89 10.35 21.76 -0.69
CA THR A 89 9.26 22.22 -1.58
C THR A 89 9.08 23.75 -1.52
N ARG A 90 9.45 24.36 -0.38
CA ARG A 90 9.49 25.82 -0.19
C ARG A 90 10.58 26.53 -1.00
N GLN A 91 11.74 25.92 -1.19
CA GLN A 91 12.85 26.48 -1.97
C GLN A 91 12.64 26.33 -3.48
N LEU A 92 12.03 25.23 -3.94
CA LEU A 92 11.63 25.06 -5.35
C LEU A 92 10.64 26.15 -5.78
N MET A 93 9.65 26.47 -4.94
CA MET A 93 8.69 27.55 -5.22
C MET A 93 9.33 28.96 -5.21
N ASN A 94 10.46 29.14 -4.53
CA ASN A 94 11.18 30.41 -4.53
C ASN A 94 12.14 30.54 -5.73
N GLN A 95 12.69 29.44 -6.25
CA GLN A 95 13.54 29.49 -7.44
C GLN A 95 12.78 29.93 -8.70
N ASP A 96 11.51 29.54 -8.82
CA ASP A 96 10.64 29.99 -9.92
C ASP A 96 10.26 31.49 -9.84
N LYS A 97 10.37 32.11 -8.65
CA LYS A 97 10.13 33.55 -8.48
C LYS A 97 11.33 34.42 -8.88
N VAL A 98 12.56 33.88 -8.91
CA VAL A 98 13.78 34.66 -9.19
C VAL A 98 14.13 34.68 -10.70
N SER A 99 13.59 33.74 -11.49
CA SER A 99 13.84 33.67 -12.93
C SER A 99 12.95 34.59 -13.78
N SER A 100 11.91 35.20 -13.19
CA SER A 100 11.05 36.15 -13.89
C SER A 100 11.30 37.56 -13.34
N GLY A 101 12.18 38.29 -14.03
CA GLY A 101 12.47 39.69 -13.72
C GLY A 101 11.23 40.58 -13.83
N HIS A 102 11.23 41.63 -13.01
CA HIS A 102 10.30 42.78 -12.99
C HIS A 102 8.89 42.51 -12.45
N ILE A 103 8.59 43.00 -11.23
CA ILE A 103 7.91 44.28 -10.95
C ILE A 103 7.70 44.36 -9.43
N MET A 104 8.11 45.47 -8.81
CA MET A 104 7.63 45.86 -7.48
C MET A 104 6.11 46.00 -7.55
N GLN A 105 5.37 45.05 -6.98
CA GLN A 105 3.93 45.16 -6.79
C GLN A 105 3.59 44.92 -5.32
N ASN A 106 2.62 45.69 -4.87
CA ASN A 106 2.23 45.91 -3.48
C ASN A 106 2.16 44.60 -2.68
N THR A 107 2.68 44.61 -1.45
CA THR A 107 2.66 43.47 -0.52
C THR A 107 1.25 42.89 -0.30
N ALA A 108 0.20 43.71 -0.47
CA ALA A 108 -1.19 43.30 -0.40
C ALA A 108 -1.62 42.35 -1.56
N ASP A 109 -1.06 42.49 -2.76
CA ASP A 109 -1.41 41.65 -3.91
C ASP A 109 -0.73 40.27 -3.83
N ASP A 110 0.47 40.20 -3.23
CA ASP A 110 1.21 38.94 -3.03
C ASP A 110 0.54 38.06 -1.95
N GLU A 111 -0.02 38.68 -0.89
CA GLU A 111 -0.83 37.99 0.11
C GLU A 111 -2.16 37.46 -0.46
N ARG A 112 -2.84 38.27 -1.27
CA ARG A 112 -4.08 37.87 -1.94
C ARG A 112 -3.85 36.70 -2.90
N TYR A 113 -2.73 36.70 -3.63
CA TYR A 113 -2.35 35.61 -4.53
C TYR A 113 -2.01 34.33 -3.77
N LYS A 114 -1.29 34.44 -2.64
CA LYS A 114 -0.98 33.31 -1.77
C LYS A 114 -2.26 32.67 -1.21
N LEU A 115 -3.19 33.49 -0.72
CA LEU A 115 -4.47 33.02 -0.20
C LEU A 115 -5.29 32.31 -1.30
N LEU A 116 -5.29 32.83 -2.53
CA LEU A 116 -5.98 32.21 -3.65
C LEU A 116 -5.40 30.83 -4.01
N CYS A 117 -4.07 30.70 -3.98
CA CYS A 117 -3.39 29.41 -4.18
C CYS A 117 -3.76 28.38 -3.10
N GLU A 118 -3.82 28.80 -1.84
CA GLU A 118 -4.24 27.97 -0.71
C GLU A 118 -5.70 27.53 -0.89
N ILE A 119 -6.62 28.46 -1.17
CA ILE A 119 -8.04 28.17 -1.42
C ILE A 119 -8.20 27.16 -2.55
N ASN A 120 -7.48 27.32 -3.67
CA ASN A 120 -7.54 26.40 -4.80
C ASN A 120 -7.05 25.00 -4.44
N THR A 121 -6.03 24.91 -3.58
CA THR A 121 -5.51 23.63 -3.09
C THR A 121 -6.52 22.92 -2.19
N TYR A 122 -7.15 23.65 -1.27
CA TYR A 122 -8.22 23.11 -0.41
C TYR A 122 -9.45 22.69 -1.24
N LYS A 123 -9.86 23.50 -2.21
CA LYS A 123 -10.97 23.19 -3.12
C LYS A 123 -10.72 21.90 -3.91
N ARG A 124 -9.53 21.74 -4.51
CA ARG A 124 -9.13 20.49 -5.21
C ARG A 124 -9.07 19.27 -4.29
N ARG A 125 -8.72 19.45 -3.02
CA ARG A 125 -8.73 18.37 -2.02
C ARG A 125 -10.16 17.98 -1.65
N ALA A 126 -11.03 18.97 -1.42
CA ALA A 126 -12.44 18.76 -1.13
C ALA A 126 -13.16 18.07 -2.30
N GLU A 127 -12.92 18.49 -3.54
CA GLU A 127 -13.48 17.84 -4.74
C GLU A 127 -13.08 16.37 -4.85
N ARG A 128 -11.81 16.04 -4.56
CA ARG A 128 -11.34 14.64 -4.54
C ARG A 128 -12.03 13.83 -3.45
N MET A 129 -12.31 14.42 -2.30
CA MET A 129 -13.02 13.76 -1.20
C MET A 129 -14.51 13.57 -1.53
N ASN A 130 -15.17 14.59 -2.07
CA ASN A 130 -16.56 14.53 -2.49
C ASN A 130 -16.75 13.48 -3.60
N LYS A 131 -15.84 13.40 -4.59
CA LYS A 131 -15.88 12.33 -5.61
C LYS A 131 -15.80 10.93 -5.01
N LYS A 132 -15.09 10.73 -3.90
CA LYS A 132 -15.04 9.43 -3.20
C LYS A 132 -16.35 9.15 -2.46
N LEU A 133 -16.92 10.14 -1.79
CA LEU A 133 -18.20 10.02 -1.11
C LEU A 133 -19.34 9.72 -2.09
N THR A 134 -19.39 10.41 -3.23
CA THR A 134 -20.40 10.16 -4.28
C THR A 134 -20.34 8.71 -4.77
N ARG A 135 -19.15 8.19 -5.06
CA ARG A 135 -18.97 6.78 -5.47
C ARG A 135 -19.41 5.78 -4.40
N ILE A 136 -19.14 6.08 -3.14
CA ILE A 136 -19.59 5.23 -2.02
C ILE A 136 -21.12 5.24 -1.95
N ASN A 137 -21.75 6.41 -2.09
CA ASN A 137 -23.20 6.54 -2.06
C ASN A 137 -23.88 5.86 -3.26
N GLU A 138 -23.32 5.96 -4.46
CA GLU A 138 -23.77 5.24 -5.65
C GLU A 138 -23.73 3.72 -5.41
N TYR A 139 -22.60 3.22 -4.91
CA TYR A 139 -22.44 1.79 -4.61
C TYR A 139 -23.43 1.30 -3.54
N VAL A 140 -23.71 2.11 -2.52
CA VAL A 140 -24.71 1.78 -1.49
C VAL A 140 -26.13 1.78 -2.08
N LYS A 141 -26.47 2.74 -2.95
CA LYS A 141 -27.79 2.80 -3.60
C LYS A 141 -28.04 1.60 -4.52
N GLU A 142 -27.06 1.23 -5.34
CA GLU A 142 -27.13 0.06 -6.23
C GLU A 142 -27.38 -1.23 -5.44
N ARG A 143 -26.70 -1.39 -4.28
CA ARG A 143 -26.84 -2.58 -3.44
C ARG A 143 -28.13 -2.59 -2.61
N LYS A 144 -28.61 -1.42 -2.16
CA LYS A 144 -29.94 -1.29 -1.54
C LYS A 144 -31.06 -1.65 -2.52
N ALA A 145 -30.94 -1.25 -3.79
CA ALA A 145 -31.89 -1.63 -4.84
C ALA A 145 -31.89 -3.15 -5.11
N ALA A 146 -30.76 -3.82 -4.87
CA ALA A 146 -30.62 -5.27 -5.00
C ALA A 146 -31.03 -6.07 -3.73
N ASN A 147 -31.60 -5.42 -2.70
CA ASN A 147 -31.97 -6.03 -1.40
C ASN A 147 -30.84 -6.80 -0.71
N GLN A 148 -29.59 -6.43 -0.97
CA GLN A 148 -28.42 -7.10 -0.42
C GLN A 148 -27.89 -6.31 0.77
N THR A 149 -28.04 -6.86 1.98
CA THR A 149 -27.71 -6.20 3.26
C THR A 149 -26.24 -6.34 3.66
N THR A 150 -25.46 -7.17 2.97
CA THR A 150 -24.05 -7.45 3.27
C THR A 150 -23.13 -6.87 2.20
N LEU A 151 -22.11 -6.10 2.66
CA LEU A 151 -21.10 -5.49 1.79
C LEU A 151 -19.75 -6.13 2.04
N GLU A 152 -19.25 -6.91 1.08
CA GLU A 152 -17.86 -7.36 1.08
C GLU A 152 -16.94 -6.20 0.71
N VAL A 153 -16.23 -5.68 1.70
CA VAL A 153 -15.31 -4.56 1.54
C VAL A 153 -14.01 -5.06 0.89
N ASN A 154 -13.90 -4.92 -0.43
CA ASN A 154 -12.67 -5.24 -1.15
C ASN A 154 -11.51 -4.35 -0.62
N MET A 155 -10.28 -4.88 -0.58
CA MET A 155 -9.15 -4.34 0.21
C MET A 155 -8.81 -2.85 -0.02
N LYS A 156 -9.21 -2.27 -1.16
CA LYS A 156 -9.04 -0.84 -1.46
C LYS A 156 -9.95 0.08 -0.62
N LEU A 157 -11.17 -0.36 -0.29
CA LEU A 157 -12.09 0.38 0.59
C LEU A 157 -11.69 0.22 2.07
N LYS A 158 -11.07 -0.92 2.45
CA LYS A 158 -10.55 -1.17 3.80
C LYS A 158 -9.56 -0.09 4.23
N HIS A 159 -8.62 0.27 3.34
CA HIS A 159 -7.65 1.32 3.62
C HIS A 159 -8.31 2.72 3.72
N LEU A 160 -9.37 2.94 2.94
CA LEU A 160 -10.12 4.20 2.92
C LEU A 160 -10.95 4.41 4.19
N LEU A 161 -11.59 3.35 4.69
CA LEU A 161 -12.34 3.37 5.95
C LEU A 161 -11.40 3.46 7.16
N LEU A 162 -10.26 2.77 7.15
CA LEU A 162 -9.24 2.90 8.21
C LEU A 162 -8.70 4.33 8.29
N HIS A 163 -8.43 4.97 7.15
CA HIS A 163 -8.00 6.37 7.14
C HIS A 163 -9.10 7.33 7.64
N MET A 164 -10.36 7.08 7.30
CA MET A 164 -11.48 7.90 7.80
C MET A 164 -11.66 7.73 9.31
N LEU A 165 -11.62 6.50 9.83
CA LEU A 165 -11.70 6.21 11.26
C LEU A 165 -10.53 6.83 12.02
N TYR A 166 -9.31 6.73 11.49
CA TYR A 166 -8.13 7.32 12.10
C TYR A 166 -8.22 8.85 12.17
N ILE A 167 -8.73 9.49 11.11
CA ILE A 167 -8.97 10.94 11.11
C ILE A 167 -10.09 11.29 12.12
N TYR A 168 -11.15 10.50 12.19
CA TYR A 168 -12.26 10.76 13.13
C TYR A 168 -11.84 10.61 14.59
N THR A 169 -11.02 9.60 14.92
CA THR A 169 -10.45 9.45 16.27
C THR A 169 -9.47 10.58 16.59
N TYR A 170 -8.69 11.03 15.61
CA TYR A 170 -7.77 12.15 15.81
C TYR A 170 -8.50 13.48 16.02
N ILE A 171 -9.61 13.71 15.29
CA ILE A 171 -10.49 14.87 15.49
C ILE A 171 -11.17 14.82 16.85
N LEU A 172 -11.67 13.65 17.27
CA LEU A 172 -12.28 13.47 18.59
C LEU A 172 -11.29 13.62 19.75
N LEU A 173 -10.01 13.29 19.55
CA LEU A 173 -8.95 13.44 20.55
C LEU A 173 -8.39 14.87 20.67
N TYR A 174 -8.62 15.73 19.67
CA TYR A 174 -8.08 17.11 19.62
C TYR A 174 -9.14 18.22 19.77
N LEU A 175 -10.42 17.88 19.95
CA LEU A 175 -11.46 18.86 20.26
C LEU A 175 -11.60 19.00 21.80
N PRO A 176 -11.25 20.16 22.39
CA PRO A 176 -11.43 20.38 23.81
C PRO A 176 -12.92 20.35 24.15
N HIS A 177 -13.23 19.70 25.27
CA HIS A 177 -14.54 19.66 25.92
C HIS A 177 -15.31 20.96 25.71
N HIS A 178 -16.38 20.93 24.91
CA HIS A 178 -17.68 21.57 25.18
C HIS A 178 -18.58 21.47 23.91
N TYR A 179 -19.70 20.74 24.07
CA TYR A 179 -20.88 20.65 23.21
C TYR A 179 -20.75 20.00 21.81
N CYS A 180 -21.30 18.78 21.65
CA CYS A 180 -22.61 18.62 21.02
C CYS A 180 -23.10 17.16 21.12
N ARG A 181 -24.30 16.99 21.70
CA ARG A 181 -25.10 15.76 21.70
C ARG A 181 -25.85 15.70 20.37
N VAL A 182 -25.64 14.65 19.57
CA VAL A 182 -26.62 14.21 18.58
C VAL A 182 -26.95 12.76 18.89
N THR A 183 -28.18 12.58 19.33
CA THR A 183 -28.84 11.32 19.68
C THR A 183 -29.20 10.51 18.43
N THR A 184 -28.92 9.21 18.56
CA THR A 184 -29.67 8.04 18.05
C THR A 184 -29.91 7.90 16.55
N VAL A 185 -29.23 6.92 15.93
CA VAL A 185 -29.88 5.76 15.27
C VAL A 185 -28.97 4.54 15.45
N GLU A 186 -29.46 3.61 16.29
CA GLU A 186 -29.23 2.17 16.39
C GLU A 186 -27.80 1.56 16.41
N GLU A 187 -27.68 0.54 17.25
CA GLU A 187 -26.46 -0.09 17.74
C GLU A 187 -25.58 -0.70 16.63
N VAL A 188 -24.40 -0.13 16.38
CA VAL A 188 -23.31 -0.85 15.71
C VAL A 188 -22.66 -1.78 16.75
N LYS A 189 -23.25 -2.96 16.95
CA LYS A 189 -22.69 -4.02 17.80
C LYS A 189 -21.36 -4.52 17.24
N PHE A 190 -20.41 -4.73 18.16
CA PHE A 190 -19.01 -5.03 17.91
C PHE A 190 -18.77 -6.29 17.05
N LEU A 191 -17.71 -6.18 16.25
CA LEU A 191 -17.12 -7.18 15.35
C LEU A 191 -16.84 -8.52 16.05
N LEU A 192 -17.54 -9.59 15.65
CA LEU A 192 -17.10 -10.97 15.91
C LEU A 192 -16.21 -11.45 14.76
N ALA A 193 -14.93 -11.65 15.05
CA ALA A 193 -13.96 -12.20 14.11
C ALA A 193 -14.05 -13.74 14.09
N LYS A 194 -14.58 -14.30 13.00
CA LYS A 194 -14.37 -15.71 12.63
C LYS A 194 -14.02 -15.78 11.15
N GLY A 195 -12.77 -16.14 10.85
CA GLY A 195 -12.26 -16.26 9.48
C GLY A 195 -12.10 -14.90 8.78
N ASN A 196 -11.45 -14.89 7.61
CA ASN A 196 -11.07 -13.70 6.83
C ASN A 196 -12.25 -12.86 6.28
N GLN A 197 -13.43 -12.91 6.90
CA GLN A 197 -14.62 -12.14 6.53
C GLN A 197 -15.09 -11.30 7.72
N PHE A 198 -15.27 -10.00 7.49
CA PHE A 198 -15.93 -9.09 8.43
C PHE A 198 -17.34 -8.83 7.90
N ILE A 199 -18.34 -9.29 8.65
CA ILE A 199 -19.74 -9.08 8.31
C ILE A 199 -20.21 -7.86 9.11
N MET A 200 -20.52 -6.78 8.39
CA MET A 200 -21.26 -5.64 8.93
C MET A 200 -22.75 -5.95 8.73
N VAL A 201 -23.47 -6.18 9.83
CA VAL A 201 -24.93 -6.31 9.82
C VAL A 201 -25.49 -4.93 10.14
N ILE A 202 -26.33 -4.42 9.24
CA ILE A 202 -27.15 -3.20 9.44
C ILE A 202 -28.44 -3.63 10.13
#